data_AF-A0A927RL81-F1
#
_entry.id   AF-A0A927RL81-F1
#
_cell.length_a   1.000
_cell.length_b   1.000
_cell.length_c   1.000
_cell.angle_alpha   90.00
_cell.angle_beta   90.00
_cell.angle_gamma   90.00
#
_symmetry.space_group_name_H-M   'P 1'
#
loop_
_entity.id
_entity.type
_entity.pdbx_description
1 polymer ?
#
loop_
_entity_poly.entity_id
_entity_poly.type
_entity_poly.pdbx_seq_one_letter_code
_entity_poly.pdbx_strand_id
1 'polypeptide(L)'
;MSNSSLPRRSVLGAAAGGVAAAALSSAALPSAAEAAGPDASDGAAGRWRLRWAPEPARDGLAAFETLEDDRADSHPEAAPHIFVEQNNFRWNMHLVDRDTSTDRQRQEVTGMRTPAGGPQLEWRLGESWRVTYAMYIPSTLRATTTFTHIMQTKMPGLGTGPITVTSLRRVEGRQTIEHKIFEPDLLVGRTDLEPLQDSWIDIDYRIRIGEGTDGGVRWIIRSDGRTVLDAGLDGVDTFLGDRVRPKWGIYRSLGDTSGSLRDCYLLIRRMRGYQLVQAPEATPTL
;
A
#
# COMPACT_ATOMS: atom_id res chain seq x y z
N MET A 1 8.39 -65.19 23.35
CA MET A 1 8.76 -63.88 22.77
C MET A 1 9.85 -63.28 23.65
N SER A 2 10.82 -62.61 23.01
CA SER A 2 12.23 -62.45 23.39
C SER A 2 12.60 -61.94 24.78
N ASN A 3 13.78 -62.42 25.20
CA ASN A 3 14.53 -62.04 26.39
C ASN A 3 15.75 -61.17 25.98
N SER A 4 16.05 -60.16 26.80
CA SER A 4 17.32 -59.49 27.12
C SER A 4 18.56 -59.53 26.19
N SER A 5 19.21 -58.37 25.98
CA SER A 5 20.50 -57.98 26.61
C SER A 5 21.34 -56.93 25.83
N LEU A 6 22.23 -56.29 26.58
CA LEU A 6 23.07 -55.08 26.44
C LEU A 6 24.11 -55.00 25.26
N PRO A 7 24.79 -53.85 25.05
CA PRO A 7 25.48 -53.49 23.80
C PRO A 7 26.97 -53.88 23.76
N ARG A 8 27.57 -53.86 22.55
CA ARG A 8 29.01 -53.98 22.32
C ARG A 8 29.53 -52.90 21.36
N ARG A 9 30.59 -52.21 21.81
CA ARG A 9 31.60 -51.51 20.99
C ARG A 9 32.39 -52.51 20.16
N SER A 10 32.79 -52.09 18.96
CA SER A 10 34.11 -52.23 18.30
C SER A 10 33.92 -52.05 16.78
N VAL A 11 34.81 -51.56 15.91
CA VAL A 11 36.12 -50.87 15.87
C VAL A 11 36.44 -50.77 14.35
N LEU A 12 37.41 -49.93 13.95
CA LEU A 12 38.05 -49.81 12.60
C LEU A 12 37.21 -49.14 11.50
N GLY A 13 37.73 -48.31 10.61
CA GLY A 13 39.12 -47.95 10.35
C GLY A 13 39.33 -47.72 8.85
N ALA A 14 39.84 -46.54 8.52
CA ALA A 14 40.74 -46.22 7.40
C ALA A 14 40.26 -46.20 5.92
N ALA A 15 40.93 -45.27 5.23
CA ALA A 15 41.24 -45.15 3.80
C ALA A 15 40.11 -44.67 2.85
N ALA A 16 40.20 -43.54 2.13
CA ALA A 16 41.24 -42.93 1.26
C ALA A 16 40.91 -43.14 -0.24
N GLY A 17 41.13 -42.09 -1.03
CA GLY A 17 41.01 -42.04 -2.50
C GLY A 17 39.76 -41.26 -2.93
N GLY A 18 39.88 -40.03 -3.44
CA GLY A 18 40.34 -39.74 -4.81
C GLY A 18 39.12 -39.84 -5.74
N VAL A 19 38.65 -38.78 -6.40
CA VAL A 19 39.25 -38.19 -7.61
C VAL A 19 38.56 -36.85 -7.88
N ALA A 20 39.34 -35.87 -8.30
CA ALA A 20 38.88 -34.61 -8.84
C ALA A 20 38.18 -34.79 -10.19
N ALA A 21 37.05 -34.14 -10.40
CA ALA A 21 36.54 -33.82 -11.73
C ALA A 21 36.07 -32.37 -11.73
N ALA A 22 36.93 -31.50 -12.26
CA ALA A 22 36.57 -30.16 -12.67
C ALA A 22 35.62 -30.28 -13.88
N ALA A 23 34.37 -29.83 -13.71
CA ALA A 23 33.49 -29.54 -14.83
C ALA A 23 33.45 -28.01 -15.01
N LEU A 24 34.32 -27.53 -15.90
CA LEU A 24 34.17 -26.24 -16.56
C LEU A 24 32.99 -26.37 -17.52
N SER A 25 31.83 -25.83 -17.14
CA SER A 25 30.74 -25.59 -18.08
C SER A 25 30.75 -24.12 -18.48
N SER A 26 30.98 -23.97 -19.78
CA SER A 26 31.03 -22.76 -20.58
C SER A 26 29.80 -21.86 -20.47
N ALA A 27 30.09 -20.56 -20.37
CA ALA A 27 29.40 -19.43 -20.98
C ALA A 27 27.95 -19.62 -21.47
N ALA A 28 27.04 -18.90 -20.81
CA ALA A 28 25.98 -18.18 -21.49
C ALA A 28 25.76 -16.85 -20.75
N LEU A 29 26.23 -15.75 -21.34
CA LEU A 29 25.77 -14.41 -20.99
C LEU A 29 24.28 -14.36 -21.34
N PRO A 30 23.37 -14.00 -20.42
CA PRO A 30 22.04 -13.61 -20.84
C PRO A 30 22.16 -12.29 -21.62
N SER A 31 21.77 -12.39 -22.89
CA SER A 31 21.61 -11.31 -23.85
C SER A 31 20.81 -10.15 -23.27
N ALA A 32 21.26 -8.94 -23.57
CA ALA A 32 20.46 -7.73 -23.42
C ALA A 32 19.25 -7.78 -24.38
N ALA A 33 18.14 -8.30 -23.90
CA ALA A 33 16.77 -8.18 -24.42
C ALA A 33 15.88 -8.79 -23.31
N GLU A 34 14.94 -8.12 -22.66
CA GLU A 34 14.10 -7.00 -23.06
C GLU A 34 13.98 -6.00 -21.90
N ALA A 35 14.63 -4.85 -22.04
CA ALA A 35 14.20 -3.63 -21.39
C ALA A 35 13.08 -3.02 -22.26
N ALA A 36 11.88 -3.57 -22.12
CA ALA A 36 10.66 -2.99 -22.68
C ALA A 36 9.60 -3.02 -21.58
N GLY A 37 9.57 -1.96 -20.76
CA GLY A 37 8.48 -1.77 -19.81
C GLY A 37 7.17 -1.52 -20.57
N PRO A 38 6.06 -2.17 -20.23
CA PRO A 38 4.77 -1.74 -20.72
C PRO A 38 4.28 -0.57 -19.85
N ASP A 39 4.71 0.65 -20.20
CA ASP A 39 3.76 1.79 -20.25
C ASP A 39 2.86 1.67 -21.51
N ALA A 40 3.06 0.64 -22.32
CA ALA A 40 2.23 0.27 -23.45
C ALA A 40 0.99 -0.55 -23.05
N SER A 41 0.08 0.08 -22.31
CA SER A 41 -1.35 -0.23 -22.38
C SER A 41 -2.23 1.04 -22.34
N ASP A 42 -1.64 2.24 -22.27
CA ASP A 42 -2.35 3.49 -22.51
C ASP A 42 -2.43 3.71 -24.03
N GLY A 43 -3.28 2.93 -24.69
CA GLY A 43 -3.59 3.10 -26.10
C GLY A 43 -4.10 4.53 -26.37
N ALA A 44 -3.28 5.32 -27.06
CA ALA A 44 -3.66 6.38 -27.99
C ALA A 44 -4.60 7.55 -27.60
N ALA A 45 -5.06 7.77 -26.35
CA ALA A 45 -6.06 8.83 -26.11
C ALA A 45 -5.86 9.81 -24.94
N GLY A 46 -4.86 9.67 -24.06
CA GLY A 46 -4.74 10.56 -22.89
C GLY A 46 -3.34 10.77 -22.34
N ARG A 47 -3.15 11.86 -21.59
CA ARG A 47 -1.92 12.18 -20.83
C ARG A 47 -2.24 12.40 -19.36
N TRP A 48 -1.35 11.96 -18.47
CA TRP A 48 -1.47 12.22 -17.03
C TRP A 48 -1.15 13.68 -16.72
N ARG A 49 -2.16 14.48 -16.34
CA ARG A 49 -1.98 15.86 -15.89
C ARG A 49 -1.81 15.91 -14.38
N LEU A 50 -0.68 16.42 -13.90
CA LEU A 50 -0.46 16.67 -12.47
C LEU A 50 -1.51 17.65 -11.93
N ARG A 51 -2.14 17.31 -10.81
CA ARG A 51 -3.15 18.13 -10.13
C ARG A 51 -2.83 18.42 -8.67
N TRP A 52 -2.05 17.54 -8.05
CA TRP A 52 -1.72 17.63 -6.65
C TRP A 52 -0.29 17.18 -6.42
N ALA A 53 0.49 17.98 -5.72
CA ALA A 53 1.90 17.71 -5.43
C ALA A 53 2.32 18.44 -4.16
N PRO A 54 1.74 18.08 -3.00
CA PRO A 54 2.08 18.77 -1.77
C PRO A 54 3.54 18.51 -1.41
N GLU A 55 4.10 19.48 -0.72
CA GLU A 55 5.38 19.37 -0.04
C GLU A 55 5.12 19.48 1.47
N PRO A 56 5.31 18.42 2.28
CA PRO A 56 4.93 18.45 3.70
C PRO A 56 5.45 19.67 4.46
N ALA A 57 6.73 20.04 4.26
CA ALA A 57 7.34 21.18 4.94
C ALA A 57 6.73 22.55 4.54
N ARG A 58 6.16 22.67 3.34
CA ARG A 58 5.54 23.92 2.85
C ARG A 58 4.04 23.95 3.12
N ASP A 59 3.36 22.87 2.76
CA ASP A 59 1.91 22.82 2.66
C ASP A 59 1.25 22.32 3.94
N GLY A 60 2.01 21.62 4.79
CA GLY A 60 1.50 21.04 6.02
C GLY A 60 0.28 20.15 5.80
N LEU A 61 -0.55 20.02 6.83
CA LEU A 61 -1.79 19.24 6.76
C LEU A 61 -2.90 19.94 5.96
N ALA A 62 -2.70 21.20 5.55
CA ALA A 62 -3.63 21.91 4.67
C ALA A 62 -3.69 21.29 3.26
N ALA A 63 -2.76 20.38 2.92
CA ALA A 63 -2.82 19.57 1.70
C ALA A 63 -4.02 18.60 1.63
N PHE A 64 -4.68 18.34 2.77
CA PHE A 64 -5.77 17.36 2.90
C PHE A 64 -7.12 18.03 3.16
N GLU A 65 -8.20 17.34 2.80
CA GLU A 65 -9.58 17.82 2.99
C GLU A 65 -9.96 17.90 4.47
N THR A 66 -9.67 16.82 5.21
CA THR A 66 -9.98 16.68 6.64
C THR A 66 -8.88 15.92 7.37
N LEU A 67 -8.80 16.16 8.68
CA LEU A 67 -7.96 15.41 9.61
C LEU A 67 -8.88 14.63 10.56
N GLU A 68 -8.60 13.35 10.71
CA GLU A 68 -9.22 12.44 11.67
C GLU A 68 -8.18 12.11 12.75
N ASP A 69 -7.73 13.14 13.49
CA ASP A 69 -6.80 13.05 14.63
C ASP A 69 -7.59 12.88 15.94
N ASP A 70 -7.33 11.80 16.67
CA ASP A 70 -7.94 11.41 17.95
C ASP A 70 -9.45 11.74 18.06
N ARG A 71 -10.23 11.21 17.11
CA ARG A 71 -11.65 11.51 16.98
C ARG A 71 -12.51 11.19 18.22
N ALA A 72 -12.00 10.38 19.13
CA ALA A 72 -12.68 10.00 20.36
C ALA A 72 -12.16 10.74 21.61
N ASP A 73 -11.18 11.64 21.46
CA ASP A 73 -10.50 12.31 22.58
C ASP A 73 -9.97 11.29 23.62
N SER A 74 -9.40 10.21 23.09
CA SER A 74 -8.99 9.05 23.86
C SER A 74 -7.57 9.15 24.42
N HIS A 75 -6.76 10.04 23.85
CA HIS A 75 -5.36 10.24 24.20
C HIS A 75 -4.89 11.69 23.92
N PRO A 76 -5.57 12.71 24.48
CA PRO A 76 -5.28 14.12 24.20
C PRO A 76 -3.85 14.55 24.56
N GLU A 77 -3.23 13.90 25.55
CA GLU A 77 -1.87 14.21 26.01
C GLU A 77 -0.78 13.89 24.97
N ALA A 78 -1.08 13.06 23.96
CA ALA A 78 -0.16 12.74 22.88
C ALA A 78 -0.43 13.52 21.58
N ALA A 79 -1.40 14.44 21.59
CA ALA A 79 -1.70 15.26 20.44
C ALA A 79 -0.51 16.19 20.08
N PRO A 80 -0.28 16.46 18.78
CA PRO A 80 -0.98 15.88 17.62
C PRO A 80 -0.48 14.46 17.29
N HIS A 81 -1.38 13.58 16.86
CA HIS A 81 -1.00 12.25 16.32
C HIS A 81 -0.65 12.34 14.84
N ILE A 82 -1.19 13.32 14.13
CA ILE A 82 -0.94 13.55 12.72
C ILE A 82 -0.20 14.88 12.56
N PHE A 83 1.03 14.85 12.05
CA PHE A 83 1.84 16.05 11.89
C PHE A 83 2.88 15.90 10.77
N VAL A 84 3.55 17.00 10.45
CA VAL A 84 4.71 16.98 9.56
C VAL A 84 5.97 16.81 10.39
N GLU A 85 6.73 15.77 10.09
CA GLU A 85 8.05 15.53 10.66
C GLU A 85 9.09 15.67 9.56
N GLN A 86 9.94 16.69 9.68
CA GLN A 86 10.88 17.09 8.63
C GLN A 86 10.13 17.41 7.33
N ASN A 87 10.15 16.49 6.38
CA ASN A 87 9.45 16.61 5.11
C ASN A 87 8.61 15.36 4.80
N ASN A 88 8.00 14.80 5.84
CA ASN A 88 7.11 13.65 5.78
C ASN A 88 5.81 13.99 6.49
N PHE A 89 4.69 13.49 5.96
CA PHE A 89 3.49 13.34 6.75
C PHE A 89 3.66 12.13 7.66
N ARG A 90 3.36 12.29 8.94
CA ARG A 90 3.53 11.29 9.97
C ARG A 90 2.21 11.05 10.68
N TRP A 91 1.89 9.78 10.88
CA TRP A 91 0.79 9.31 11.73
C TRP A 91 1.41 8.48 12.84
N ASN A 92 1.26 8.92 14.08
CA ASN A 92 1.53 8.10 15.26
C ASN A 92 0.26 7.37 15.67
N MET A 93 0.41 6.15 16.19
CA MET A 93 -0.68 5.37 16.75
C MET A 93 -0.20 4.71 18.04
N HIS A 94 -0.74 5.13 19.17
CA HIS A 94 -0.46 4.54 20.48
C HIS A 94 -1.49 3.47 20.80
N LEU A 95 -1.17 2.50 21.66
CA LEU A 95 -2.07 1.40 21.99
C LEU A 95 -3.32 1.86 22.77
N VAL A 96 -3.25 3.01 23.43
CA VAL A 96 -4.37 3.61 24.16
C VAL A 96 -5.39 4.27 23.22
N ASP A 97 -4.97 4.78 22.06
CA ASP A 97 -5.82 5.51 21.10
C ASP A 97 -7.08 4.71 20.72
N ARG A 98 -8.23 5.36 20.59
CA ARG A 98 -9.50 4.78 20.15
C ARG A 98 -10.11 5.65 19.07
N ASP A 99 -10.77 5.00 18.11
CA ASP A 99 -11.71 5.69 17.25
C ASP A 99 -13.04 5.91 17.99
N THR A 100 -13.95 6.69 17.41
CA THR A 100 -15.33 6.83 17.96
C THR A 100 -16.05 5.48 18.08
N SER A 101 -15.63 4.49 17.28
CA SER A 101 -15.93 3.08 17.53
C SER A 101 -14.81 2.46 18.36
N THR A 102 -15.15 1.91 19.53
CA THR A 102 -14.16 1.48 20.54
C THR A 102 -13.44 0.17 20.23
N ASP A 103 -13.86 -0.55 19.19
CA ASP A 103 -13.26 -1.81 18.72
C ASP A 103 -12.07 -1.60 17.76
N ARG A 104 -11.66 -0.35 17.55
CA ARG A 104 -10.62 0.03 16.58
C ARG A 104 -9.89 1.31 16.99
N GLN A 105 -8.77 1.56 16.33
CA GLN A 105 -7.99 2.78 16.44
C GLN A 105 -7.89 3.44 15.06
N ARG A 106 -7.95 4.77 15.01
CA ARG A 106 -7.86 5.52 13.75
C ARG A 106 -7.10 6.82 13.93
N GLN A 107 -6.13 7.05 13.04
CA GLN A 107 -5.48 8.32 12.78
C GLN A 107 -5.34 8.45 11.27
N GLU A 108 -6.17 9.25 10.61
CA GLU A 108 -6.21 9.35 9.14
C GLU A 108 -6.39 10.79 8.64
N VAL A 109 -5.94 11.05 7.42
CA VAL A 109 -6.33 12.24 6.65
C VAL A 109 -7.19 11.83 5.46
N THR A 110 -8.00 12.74 4.94
CA THR A 110 -8.86 12.47 3.78
C THR A 110 -8.64 13.47 2.66
N GLY A 111 -8.81 13.00 1.43
CA GLY A 111 -8.87 13.80 0.21
C GLY A 111 -7.62 14.60 -0.10
N MET A 112 -7.73 15.48 -1.10
CA MET A 112 -6.62 16.31 -1.57
C MET A 112 -7.12 17.74 -1.78
N ARG A 113 -6.36 18.74 -1.33
CA ARG A 113 -6.60 20.15 -1.61
C ARG A 113 -5.52 20.72 -2.53
N THR A 114 -5.92 21.49 -3.53
CA THR A 114 -4.97 22.18 -4.42
C THR A 114 -5.42 23.62 -4.73
N PRO A 115 -4.60 24.65 -4.45
CA PRO A 115 -3.40 24.58 -3.60
C PRO A 115 -3.75 24.11 -2.18
N ALA A 116 -2.76 23.90 -1.32
CA ALA A 116 -3.01 23.57 0.09
C ALA A 116 -3.90 24.62 0.75
N GLY A 117 -4.90 24.17 1.52
CA GLY A 117 -5.96 25.01 2.09
C GLY A 117 -7.03 25.46 1.09
N GLY A 118 -6.84 25.20 -0.20
CA GLY A 118 -7.76 25.55 -1.28
C GLY A 118 -8.90 24.55 -1.48
N PRO A 119 -9.55 24.59 -2.66
CA PRO A 119 -10.61 23.65 -3.02
C PRO A 119 -10.15 22.20 -2.97
N GLN A 120 -11.10 21.30 -2.69
CA GLN A 120 -10.89 19.87 -2.77
C GLN A 120 -10.78 19.40 -4.22
N LEU A 121 -9.96 18.39 -4.47
CA LEU A 121 -9.97 17.63 -5.71
C LEU A 121 -10.98 16.50 -5.61
N GLU A 122 -11.92 16.49 -6.53
CA GLU A 122 -12.99 15.51 -6.57
C GLU A 122 -12.68 14.49 -7.66
N TRP A 123 -12.66 13.20 -7.31
CA TRP A 123 -12.53 12.14 -8.30
C TRP A 123 -13.94 11.71 -8.70
N ARG A 124 -14.34 12.10 -9.91
CA ARG A 124 -15.71 11.93 -10.38
C ARG A 124 -15.84 10.69 -11.27
N LEU A 125 -17.08 10.21 -11.40
CA LEU A 125 -17.42 9.11 -12.31
C LEU A 125 -16.89 9.36 -13.73
N GLY A 126 -16.30 8.33 -14.33
CA GLY A 126 -15.69 8.37 -15.67
C GLY A 126 -14.25 8.91 -15.70
N GLU A 127 -13.75 9.48 -14.60
CA GLU A 127 -12.36 9.94 -14.54
C GLU A 127 -11.39 8.80 -14.25
N SER A 128 -10.14 8.97 -14.67
CA SER A 128 -9.04 8.11 -14.22
C SER A 128 -8.01 8.95 -13.47
N TRP A 129 -7.61 8.44 -12.31
CA TRP A 129 -6.67 9.08 -11.40
C TRP A 129 -5.46 8.20 -11.13
N ARG A 130 -4.30 8.83 -11.06
CA ARG A 130 -3.06 8.19 -10.62
C ARG A 130 -2.55 8.87 -9.37
N VAL A 131 -2.22 8.08 -8.36
CA VAL A 131 -1.65 8.58 -7.10
C VAL A 131 -0.36 7.85 -6.83
N THR A 132 0.72 8.60 -6.64
CA THR A 132 2.03 8.06 -6.31
C THR A 132 2.56 8.66 -5.03
N TYR A 133 3.26 7.88 -4.21
CA TYR A 133 3.94 8.39 -3.03
C TYR A 133 5.03 7.42 -2.56
N ALA A 134 5.97 7.94 -1.77
CA ALA A 134 6.92 7.12 -1.02
C ALA A 134 6.35 6.85 0.38
N MET A 135 6.48 5.62 0.85
CA MET A 135 5.97 5.18 2.14
C MET A 135 7.06 4.48 2.93
N TYR A 136 7.09 4.72 4.24
CA TYR A 136 7.94 3.98 5.18
C TYR A 136 7.04 3.32 6.22
N ILE A 137 7.10 1.99 6.27
CA ILE A 137 6.38 1.20 7.28
C ILE A 137 7.43 0.68 8.27
N PRO A 138 7.43 1.15 9.53
CA PRO A 138 8.34 0.60 10.53
C PRO A 138 7.96 -0.84 10.87
N SER A 139 8.93 -1.66 11.30
CA SER A 139 8.66 -3.01 11.84
C SER A 139 7.78 -3.02 13.11
N THR A 140 7.56 -1.85 13.73
CA THR A 140 6.57 -1.67 14.80
C THR A 140 5.13 -1.64 14.30
N LEU A 141 4.89 -1.23 13.04
CA LEU A 141 3.58 -1.29 12.39
C LEU A 141 3.40 -2.66 11.74
N ARG A 142 2.94 -3.61 12.56
CA ARG A 142 2.75 -5.02 12.19
C ARG A 142 1.39 -5.28 11.57
N ALA A 143 1.33 -6.31 10.74
CA ALA A 143 0.08 -6.82 10.21
C ALA A 143 -0.78 -7.50 11.29
N THR A 144 -2.11 -7.39 11.19
CA THR A 144 -3.06 -7.96 12.17
C THR A 144 -3.96 -9.04 11.57
N THR A 145 -4.59 -9.86 12.42
CA THR A 145 -5.50 -10.96 12.00
C THR A 145 -6.88 -10.49 11.56
N THR A 146 -7.26 -9.24 11.81
CA THR A 146 -8.53 -8.63 11.37
C THR A 146 -8.33 -7.60 10.26
N PHE A 147 -7.95 -6.36 10.59
CA PHE A 147 -7.54 -5.37 9.60
C PHE A 147 -6.58 -4.34 10.21
N THR A 148 -5.67 -3.85 9.37
CA THR A 148 -4.85 -2.65 9.57
C THR A 148 -4.78 -1.95 8.22
N HIS A 149 -5.73 -1.05 7.95
CA HIS A 149 -5.76 -0.25 6.73
C HIS A 149 -4.76 0.90 6.84
N ILE A 150 -3.96 1.08 5.78
CA ILE A 150 -2.97 2.17 5.67
C ILE A 150 -3.25 3.14 4.51
N MET A 151 -4.12 2.75 3.61
CA MET A 151 -4.72 3.60 2.58
C MET A 151 -6.10 3.05 2.27
N GLN A 152 -7.04 3.93 1.94
CA GLN A 152 -8.33 3.53 1.40
C GLN A 152 -8.83 4.59 0.42
N THR A 153 -9.78 4.21 -0.44
CA THR A 153 -10.64 5.18 -1.12
C THR A 153 -12.04 5.09 -0.56
N LYS A 154 -12.78 6.20 -0.56
CA LYS A 154 -14.10 6.28 0.08
C LYS A 154 -14.97 7.35 -0.58
N MET A 155 -16.27 7.15 -0.58
CA MET A 155 -17.24 8.22 -0.85
C MET A 155 -17.47 9.07 0.41
N PRO A 156 -17.41 10.42 0.34
CA PRO A 156 -17.81 11.28 1.46
C PRO A 156 -19.20 10.94 2.02
N GLY A 157 -19.41 11.24 3.30
CA GLY A 157 -20.68 10.99 3.99
C GLY A 157 -20.57 9.96 5.12
N LEU A 158 -21.57 10.01 6.00
CA LEU A 158 -21.75 9.04 7.09
C LEU A 158 -22.32 7.74 6.53
N GLY A 159 -21.94 6.60 7.10
CA GLY A 159 -22.53 5.30 6.77
C GLY A 159 -21.96 4.61 5.52
N THR A 160 -21.06 5.23 4.78
CA THR A 160 -20.46 4.60 3.59
C THR A 160 -19.23 3.78 3.97
N GLY A 161 -19.12 2.58 3.41
CA GLY A 161 -17.94 1.74 3.53
C GLY A 161 -16.75 2.30 2.72
N PRO A 162 -15.54 1.78 2.92
CA PRO A 162 -14.45 1.95 1.97
C PRO A 162 -14.84 1.40 0.59
N ILE A 163 -14.23 1.94 -0.46
CA ILE A 163 -14.33 1.45 -1.84
C ILE A 163 -13.17 0.50 -2.12
N THR A 164 -11.95 0.97 -1.88
CA THR A 164 -10.73 0.16 -1.92
C THR A 164 -9.97 0.28 -0.61
N VAL A 165 -9.22 -0.75 -0.24
CA VAL A 165 -8.37 -0.72 0.96
C VAL A 165 -7.01 -1.32 0.68
N THR A 166 -5.96 -0.68 1.19
CA THR A 166 -4.62 -1.27 1.33
C THR A 166 -4.39 -1.61 2.78
N SER A 167 -4.12 -2.88 3.05
CA SER A 167 -4.11 -3.43 4.40
C SER A 167 -2.84 -4.21 4.71
N LEU A 168 -2.40 -4.11 5.96
CA LEU A 168 -1.42 -5.03 6.56
C LEU A 168 -2.18 -6.18 7.20
N ARG A 169 -2.00 -7.40 6.69
CA ARG A 169 -2.80 -8.57 7.05
C ARG A 169 -1.94 -9.76 7.38
N ARG A 170 -2.38 -10.55 8.34
CA ARG A 170 -1.78 -11.86 8.61
C ARG A 170 -2.52 -12.91 7.79
N VAL A 171 -1.80 -13.57 6.91
CA VAL A 171 -2.32 -14.62 6.03
C VAL A 171 -1.46 -15.85 6.25
N GLU A 172 -2.07 -16.94 6.72
CA GLU A 172 -1.36 -18.21 7.01
C GLU A 172 -0.12 -18.01 7.91
N GLY A 173 -0.24 -17.12 8.91
CA GLY A 173 0.85 -16.81 9.84
C GLY A 173 1.94 -15.87 9.29
N ARG A 174 1.90 -15.47 8.01
CA ARG A 174 2.83 -14.48 7.41
C ARG A 174 2.26 -13.06 7.47
N GLN A 175 3.14 -12.06 7.54
CA GLN A 175 2.73 -10.65 7.44
C GLN A 175 2.75 -10.22 5.97
N THR A 176 1.65 -9.68 5.48
CA THR A 176 1.49 -9.27 4.08
C THR A 176 0.98 -7.84 3.98
N ILE A 177 1.30 -7.18 2.88
CA ILE A 177 0.60 -5.98 2.41
C ILE A 177 -0.27 -6.38 1.22
N GLU A 178 -1.53 -5.96 1.22
CA GLU A 178 -2.50 -6.30 0.18
C GLU A 178 -3.37 -5.09 -0.19
N HIS A 179 -3.87 -5.09 -1.42
CA HIS A 179 -4.87 -4.14 -1.88
C HIS A 179 -6.11 -4.88 -2.37
N LYS A 180 -7.29 -4.35 -2.04
CA LYS A 180 -8.57 -4.95 -2.37
C LYS A 180 -9.61 -3.92 -2.80
N ILE A 181 -10.58 -4.39 -3.60
CA ILE A 181 -11.92 -3.81 -3.61
C ILE A 181 -12.62 -4.27 -2.34
N PHE A 182 -13.07 -3.33 -1.51
CA PHE A 182 -13.53 -3.61 -0.15
C PHE A 182 -14.78 -4.50 -0.14
N GLU A 183 -15.78 -4.14 -0.92
CA GLU A 183 -16.97 -4.95 -1.18
C GLU A 183 -16.95 -5.29 -2.68
N PRO A 184 -16.91 -6.57 -3.11
CA PRO A 184 -17.17 -7.77 -2.31
C PRO A 184 -15.90 -8.52 -1.83
N ASP A 185 -14.89 -7.81 -1.29
CA ASP A 185 -13.60 -8.37 -0.83
C ASP A 185 -12.74 -9.01 -1.96
N LEU A 186 -12.66 -8.34 -3.12
CA LEU A 186 -11.84 -8.83 -4.24
C LEU A 186 -10.37 -8.42 -4.08
N LEU A 187 -9.47 -9.41 -4.09
CA LEU A 187 -8.04 -9.18 -4.04
C LEU A 187 -7.51 -8.62 -5.36
N VAL A 188 -6.88 -7.45 -5.32
CA VAL A 188 -6.15 -6.89 -6.45
C VAL A 188 -4.72 -7.45 -6.47
N GLY A 189 -4.04 -7.46 -5.32
CA GLY A 189 -2.69 -8.01 -5.19
C GLY A 189 -2.24 -8.14 -3.75
N ARG A 190 -1.20 -8.95 -3.51
CA ARG A 190 -0.61 -9.20 -2.20
C ARG A 190 0.88 -9.53 -2.35
N THR A 191 1.69 -9.09 -1.40
CA THR A 191 3.09 -9.52 -1.25
C THR A 191 3.50 -9.53 0.22
N ASP A 192 4.66 -10.10 0.53
CA ASP A 192 5.19 -10.13 1.90
C ASP A 192 5.52 -8.71 2.40
N LEU A 193 5.17 -8.44 3.65
CA LEU A 193 5.40 -7.13 4.29
C LEU A 193 6.85 -6.98 4.78
N GLU A 194 7.42 -8.03 5.35
CA GLU A 194 8.69 -7.95 6.09
C GLU A 194 9.85 -7.39 5.24
N PRO A 195 10.04 -7.79 3.96
CA PRO A 195 11.08 -7.21 3.10
C PRO A 195 10.85 -5.73 2.73
N LEU A 196 9.66 -5.18 2.99
CA LEU A 196 9.27 -3.80 2.68
C LEU A 196 9.30 -2.89 3.91
N GLN A 197 9.50 -3.45 5.11
CA GLN A 197 9.58 -2.68 6.34
C GLN A 197 10.96 -2.05 6.52
N ASP A 198 11.00 -1.01 7.35
CA ASP A 198 12.20 -0.28 7.73
C ASP A 198 13.01 0.28 6.53
N SER A 199 12.32 0.51 5.42
CA SER A 199 12.85 1.07 4.18
C SER A 199 11.79 1.93 3.48
N TRP A 200 12.22 2.80 2.56
CA TRP A 200 11.31 3.57 1.74
C TRP A 200 10.90 2.76 0.52
N ILE A 201 9.59 2.58 0.34
CA ILE A 201 9.01 1.96 -0.86
C ILE A 201 8.21 2.98 -1.64
N ASP A 202 8.12 2.82 -2.96
CA ASP A 202 7.28 3.64 -3.82
C ASP A 202 5.97 2.91 -4.12
N ILE A 203 4.86 3.63 -3.96
CA ILE A 203 3.51 3.16 -4.24
C ILE A 203 2.95 3.94 -5.44
N ASP A 204 2.29 3.24 -6.35
CA ASP A 204 1.61 3.81 -7.51
C ASP A 204 0.24 3.13 -7.68
N TYR A 205 -0.83 3.90 -7.50
CA TYR A 205 -2.18 3.50 -7.84
C TYR A 205 -2.59 4.17 -9.14
N ARG A 206 -3.24 3.41 -10.02
CA ARG A 206 -4.04 3.93 -11.14
C ARG A 206 -5.45 3.43 -10.94
N ILE A 207 -6.41 4.34 -10.84
CA ILE A 207 -7.81 4.03 -10.51
C ILE A 207 -8.70 4.70 -11.55
N ARG A 208 -9.46 3.89 -12.28
CA ARG A 208 -10.55 4.34 -13.15
C ARG A 208 -11.83 4.33 -12.31
N ILE A 209 -12.43 5.50 -12.15
CA ILE A 209 -13.63 5.73 -11.35
C ILE A 209 -14.84 5.35 -12.18
N GLY A 210 -15.44 4.22 -11.88
CA GLY A 210 -16.57 3.64 -12.60
C GLY A 210 -17.53 2.93 -11.67
N GLU A 211 -18.80 2.90 -12.06
CA GLU A 211 -19.89 2.20 -11.38
C GLU A 211 -20.03 0.78 -11.92
N GLY A 212 -20.42 -0.18 -11.09
CA GLY A 212 -20.63 -1.57 -11.52
C GLY A 212 -19.36 -2.22 -12.07
N THR A 213 -19.29 -2.46 -13.38
CA THR A 213 -18.10 -3.07 -14.03
C THR A 213 -17.22 -2.05 -14.75
N ASP A 214 -17.53 -0.76 -14.67
CA ASP A 214 -16.84 0.28 -15.45
C ASP A 214 -15.62 0.87 -14.74
N GLY A 215 -15.29 0.38 -13.55
CA GLY A 215 -14.08 0.76 -12.82
C GLY A 215 -12.92 -0.22 -13.02
N GLY A 216 -11.78 0.19 -12.47
CA GLY A 216 -10.56 -0.62 -12.46
C GLY A 216 -9.48 -0.01 -11.60
N VAL A 217 -8.59 -0.87 -11.10
CA VAL A 217 -7.46 -0.50 -10.25
C VAL A 217 -6.21 -1.21 -10.71
N ARG A 218 -5.09 -0.50 -10.81
CA ARG A 218 -3.74 -1.07 -10.88
C ARG A 218 -2.93 -0.56 -9.69
N TRP A 219 -2.24 -1.46 -9.02
CA TRP A 219 -1.46 -1.19 -7.83
C TRP A 219 -0.04 -1.75 -7.99
N ILE A 220 0.94 -0.87 -7.86
CA ILE A 220 2.34 -1.19 -8.05
C ILE A 220 3.11 -0.81 -6.78
N ILE A 221 3.97 -1.71 -6.33
CA ILE A 221 4.95 -1.49 -5.26
C ILE A 221 6.35 -1.64 -5.83
N ARG A 222 7.20 -0.66 -5.57
CA ARG A 222 8.64 -0.75 -5.86
C ARG A 222 9.46 -0.59 -4.59
N SER A 223 10.54 -1.35 -4.50
CA SER A 223 11.56 -1.24 -3.46
C SER A 223 12.94 -1.29 -4.11
N ASP A 224 13.83 -0.37 -3.73
CA ASP A 224 15.18 -0.23 -4.31
C ASP A 224 15.20 -0.20 -5.85
N GLY A 225 14.24 0.54 -6.43
CA GLY A 225 14.09 0.69 -7.89
C GLY A 225 13.55 -0.55 -8.61
N ARG A 226 13.26 -1.65 -7.91
CA ARG A 226 12.71 -2.89 -8.48
C ARG A 226 11.22 -2.97 -8.21
N THR A 227 10.46 -3.44 -9.21
CA THR A 227 9.04 -3.79 -9.02
C THR A 227 8.94 -5.05 -8.17
N VAL A 228 8.29 -4.94 -7.01
CA VAL A 228 7.99 -6.06 -6.10
C VAL A 228 6.61 -6.64 -6.41
N LEU A 229 5.67 -5.77 -6.76
CA LEU A 229 4.30 -6.13 -7.14
C LEU A 229 3.83 -5.17 -8.23
N ASP A 230 3.17 -5.70 -9.25
CA ASP A 230 2.41 -4.95 -10.24
C ASP A 230 1.18 -5.80 -10.56
N ALA A 231 0.04 -5.39 -10.00
CA ALA A 231 -1.20 -6.14 -10.10
C ALA A 231 -2.35 -5.20 -10.44
N GLY A 232 -3.38 -5.72 -11.08
CA GLY A 232 -4.54 -4.93 -11.43
C GLY A 232 -5.80 -5.77 -11.56
N LEU A 233 -6.93 -5.09 -11.45
CA LEU A 233 -8.26 -5.65 -11.57
C LEU A 233 -9.14 -4.64 -12.28
N ASP A 234 -9.70 -5.04 -13.42
CA ASP A 234 -10.72 -4.28 -14.15
C ASP A 234 -12.09 -4.95 -13.93
N GLY A 235 -13.17 -4.28 -14.36
CA GLY A 235 -14.50 -4.88 -14.26
C GLY A 235 -15.11 -4.75 -12.87
N VAL A 236 -14.70 -3.75 -12.10
CA VAL A 236 -15.05 -3.61 -10.68
C VAL A 236 -15.64 -2.25 -10.35
N ASP A 237 -16.47 -2.23 -9.31
CA ASP A 237 -17.10 -1.00 -8.85
C ASP A 237 -16.09 -0.20 -8.02
N THR A 238 -15.90 1.06 -8.40
CA THR A 238 -15.00 1.99 -7.73
C THR A 238 -15.72 3.30 -7.41
N PHE A 239 -17.05 3.34 -7.51
CA PHE A 239 -17.83 4.56 -7.35
C PHE A 239 -19.18 4.29 -6.66
N LEU A 240 -19.38 4.90 -5.49
CA LEU A 240 -20.60 4.70 -4.70
C LEU A 240 -21.62 5.84 -4.80
N GLY A 241 -21.38 6.87 -5.63
CA GLY A 241 -22.39 7.92 -5.89
C GLY A 241 -21.90 9.35 -6.10
N ASP A 242 -21.31 10.01 -5.09
CA ASP A 242 -20.96 11.45 -5.17
C ASP A 242 -19.58 11.66 -5.84
N ARG A 243 -18.53 11.34 -5.10
CA ARG A 243 -17.14 11.41 -5.54
C ARG A 243 -16.30 10.43 -4.75
N VAL A 244 -15.15 10.09 -5.29
CA VAL A 244 -14.13 9.32 -4.58
C VAL A 244 -13.12 10.27 -3.96
N ARG A 245 -12.69 9.96 -2.73
CA ARG A 245 -11.53 10.60 -2.10
C ARG A 245 -10.60 9.55 -1.52
N PRO A 246 -9.28 9.70 -1.69
CA PRO A 246 -8.31 8.86 -0.99
C PRO A 246 -8.28 9.21 0.50
N LYS A 247 -7.85 8.27 1.32
CA LYS A 247 -7.51 8.47 2.73
C LYS A 247 -6.20 7.75 3.02
N TRP A 248 -5.40 8.33 3.91
CA TRP A 248 -4.12 7.76 4.35
C TRP A 248 -3.98 7.88 5.85
N GLY A 249 -3.31 6.91 6.47
CA GLY A 249 -3.03 6.92 7.90
C GLY A 249 -2.96 5.51 8.46
N ILE A 250 -3.31 5.35 9.73
CA ILE A 250 -3.40 4.04 10.38
C ILE A 250 -4.83 3.86 10.86
N TYR A 251 -5.51 2.85 10.33
CA TYR A 251 -6.85 2.47 10.75
C TYR A 251 -6.92 0.97 10.99
N ARG A 252 -6.86 0.54 12.25
CA ARG A 252 -6.72 -0.88 12.62
C ARG A 252 -7.72 -1.33 13.67
N SER A 253 -8.15 -2.58 13.56
CA SER A 253 -9.02 -3.22 14.55
C SER A 253 -8.21 -3.62 15.79
N LEU A 254 -8.84 -3.49 16.96
CA LEU A 254 -8.33 -3.99 18.24
C LEU A 254 -8.63 -5.47 18.47
N GLY A 255 -9.42 -6.10 17.59
CA GLY A 255 -9.73 -7.53 17.62
C GLY A 255 -8.60 -8.43 17.09
N ASP A 256 -7.36 -7.92 17.02
CA ASP A 256 -6.20 -8.73 16.63
C ASP A 256 -5.93 -9.82 17.67
N THR A 257 -5.72 -11.04 17.19
CA THR A 257 -5.45 -12.22 18.01
C THR A 257 -4.00 -12.66 17.97
N SER A 258 -3.14 -11.96 17.21
CA SER A 258 -1.73 -12.32 17.05
C SER A 258 -0.77 -11.67 18.04
N GLY A 259 -1.24 -10.69 18.82
CA GLY A 259 -0.38 -9.88 19.70
C GLY A 259 0.49 -8.87 18.92
N SER A 260 0.05 -8.48 17.73
CA SER A 260 0.79 -7.56 16.85
C SER A 260 0.63 -6.10 17.25
N LEU A 261 -0.49 -5.75 17.89
CA LEU A 261 -0.80 -4.39 18.34
C LEU A 261 0.26 -3.85 19.31
N ARG A 262 0.71 -2.63 19.02
CA ARG A 262 1.68 -1.85 19.80
C ARG A 262 1.73 -0.43 19.27
N ASP A 263 2.43 0.44 19.99
CA ASP A 263 2.76 1.78 19.52
C ASP A 263 3.56 1.70 18.22
N CYS A 264 3.16 2.49 17.24
CA CYS A 264 3.72 2.46 15.91
C CYS A 264 3.51 3.79 15.19
N TYR A 265 4.01 3.88 13.96
CA TYR A 265 3.81 5.04 13.12
C TYR A 265 3.82 4.67 11.64
N LEU A 266 3.47 5.62 10.78
CA LEU A 266 3.56 5.55 9.33
C LEU A 266 4.15 6.88 8.82
N LEU A 267 5.04 6.82 7.82
CA LEU A 267 5.50 8.03 7.12
C LEU A 267 5.15 7.96 5.63
N ILE A 268 4.70 9.09 5.09
CA ILE A 268 4.46 9.26 3.66
C ILE A 268 5.07 10.58 3.19
N ARG A 269 5.70 10.57 2.01
CA ARG A 269 6.25 11.76 1.35
C ARG A 269 6.15 11.64 -0.17
N ARG A 270 6.56 12.70 -0.87
CA ARG A 270 6.58 12.76 -2.36
C ARG A 270 5.23 12.41 -2.98
N MET A 271 4.14 12.80 -2.32
CA MET A 271 2.79 12.50 -2.80
C MET A 271 2.49 13.28 -4.08
N ARG A 272 1.90 12.61 -5.06
CA ARG A 272 1.47 13.22 -6.33
C ARG A 272 0.12 12.64 -6.73
N GLY A 273 -0.75 13.49 -7.24
CA GLY A 273 -2.05 13.13 -7.81
C GLY A 273 -2.14 13.65 -9.23
N TYR A 274 -2.49 12.76 -10.16
CA TYR A 274 -2.64 13.04 -11.58
C TYR A 274 -4.03 12.63 -12.03
N GLN A 275 -4.62 13.39 -12.94
CA GLN A 275 -5.83 12.99 -13.65
C GLN A 275 -5.45 12.69 -15.10
N LEU A 276 -5.94 11.58 -15.65
CA LEU A 276 -5.84 11.32 -17.08
C LEU A 276 -6.74 12.31 -17.81
N VAL A 277 -6.16 13.09 -18.72
CA VAL A 277 -6.89 14.04 -19.56
C VAL A 277 -6.69 13.65 -21.02
N GLN A 278 -7.73 13.79 -21.84
CA GLN A 278 -7.61 13.51 -23.27
C GLN A 278 -6.56 14.42 -23.93
N ALA A 279 -5.87 13.89 -24.94
CA ALA A 279 -5.07 14.74 -25.82
C ALA A 279 -6.04 15.69 -26.57
N PRO A 280 -5.68 16.97 -26.76
CA PRO A 280 -6.48 17.84 -27.62
C PRO A 280 -6.57 17.20 -29.01
N GLU A 281 -7.79 17.12 -29.54
CA GLU A 281 -8.03 16.61 -30.89
C GLU A 281 -7.23 17.48 -31.88
N ALA A 282 -6.42 16.86 -32.74
CA ALA A 282 -5.67 17.59 -33.75
C ALA A 282 -6.69 18.29 -34.67
N THR A 283 -6.74 19.62 -34.63
CA THR A 283 -7.58 20.39 -35.56
C THR A 283 -7.13 20.04 -36.97
N PRO A 284 -8.00 19.49 -37.84
CA PRO A 284 -7.62 19.23 -39.22
C PRO A 284 -7.26 20.57 -39.87
N THR A 285 -6.02 20.69 -40.33
CA THR A 285 -5.63 21.75 -41.25
C THR A 285 -6.47 21.62 -42.50
N LEU A 286 -7.31 22.62 -42.76
CA LEU A 286 -8.05 22.82 -44.00
C LEU A 286 -7.09 23.13 -45.16
#